data_AF-A0A2T5XXG9-F1
#
_entry.id   AF-A0A2T5XXG9-F1
#
_cell.length_a   1.000
_cell.length_b   1.000
_cell.length_c   1.000
_cell.angle_alpha   90.00
_cell.angle_beta   90.00
_cell.angle_gamma   90.00
#
_symmetry.space_group_name_H-M   'P 1'
#
loop_
_entity.id
_entity.type
_entity.pdbx_description
1 polymer ?
#
loop_
_entity_poly.entity_id
_entity_poly.type
_entity_poly.pdbx_seq_one_letter_code
_entity_poly.pdbx_strand_id
1 'polypeptide(L)'
;MSNYYKPSGKFSPIAFAYLLLVCAIVMPILGTIYAYATWYIPIIYVNFLITFGFGVSISFAVSLLVIRLGKVRNYGLSALFAIIASLVAYYSQWVVWVDLVLNAGEVYGNKQIGISVSNVQFEQLLYLATHPSDLIDLIMLINEEGTWGIKSMTVSGIFLSIIWLIEFGAIMFFGFMAAGRSKVPFSEVTEEWFKEEELPAFTYIDNPNSFKQAAEQGNWEALAETLQLADRQASHSLFTAYVSGNDYYLSVYNVKAKTNSKGKVEFDTDEFMKYLHINKTIYDMLKAKA
;
A
#
# COMPACT_ATOMS: atom_id res chain seq x y z
N MET A 1 -26.33 19.80 -2.07
CA MET A 1 -24.86 19.71 -1.90
C MET A 1 -24.57 18.26 -1.54
N SER A 2 -23.54 17.61 -2.07
CA SER A 2 -23.29 16.21 -1.66
C SER A 2 -22.91 16.18 -0.20
N ASN A 3 -23.63 15.41 0.62
CA ASN A 3 -23.31 15.23 2.04
C ASN A 3 -21.99 14.49 2.27
N TYR A 4 -21.30 14.05 1.22
CA TYR A 4 -20.05 13.30 1.30
C TYR A 4 -18.82 14.20 1.12
N TYR A 5 -17.73 13.84 1.80
CA TYR A 5 -16.44 14.47 1.61
C TYR A 5 -15.97 14.37 0.15
N LYS A 6 -15.46 15.49 -0.37
CA LYS A 6 -14.79 15.56 -1.65
C LYS A 6 -13.42 16.25 -1.46
N PRO A 7 -12.32 15.61 -1.87
CA PRO A 7 -11.00 16.24 -1.79
C PRO A 7 -10.95 17.56 -2.55
N SER A 8 -10.28 18.56 -1.97
CA SER A 8 -10.16 19.91 -2.54
C SER A 8 -9.30 19.95 -3.82
N GLY A 9 -8.50 18.91 -4.07
CA GLY A 9 -7.57 18.87 -5.21
C GLY A 9 -6.31 19.73 -5.02
N LYS A 10 -6.14 20.36 -3.85
CA LYS A 10 -4.98 21.20 -3.52
C LYS A 10 -3.78 20.36 -3.07
N PHE A 11 -2.60 20.96 -3.11
CA PHE A 11 -1.36 20.36 -2.62
C PHE A 11 -0.41 21.44 -2.11
N SER A 12 0.53 21.07 -1.24
CA SER A 12 1.63 21.96 -0.86
C SER A 12 2.85 21.70 -1.75
N PRO A 13 3.54 22.75 -2.27
CA PRO A 13 4.77 22.58 -3.05
C PRO A 13 5.88 21.83 -2.31
N ILE A 14 5.89 21.83 -0.98
CA ILE A 14 6.87 21.07 -0.18
C ILE A 14 6.81 19.56 -0.43
N ALA A 15 5.68 19.05 -0.95
CA ALA A 15 5.53 17.65 -1.33
C ALA A 15 6.55 17.22 -2.39
N PHE A 16 7.00 18.12 -3.28
CA PHE A 16 8.06 17.81 -4.23
C PHE A 16 9.42 17.62 -3.55
N ALA A 17 9.73 18.43 -2.53
CA ALA A 17 10.95 18.25 -1.74
C ALA A 17 10.91 16.92 -0.97
N TYR A 18 9.76 16.55 -0.39
CA TYR A 18 9.59 15.24 0.23
C TYR A 18 9.72 14.09 -0.77
N LEU A 19 9.16 14.22 -1.97
CA LEU A 19 9.33 13.22 -3.03
C LEU A 19 10.82 13.05 -3.37
N LEU A 20 11.54 14.15 -3.58
CA LEU A 20 12.98 14.11 -3.90
C LEU A 20 13.78 13.40 -2.80
N LEU A 21 13.54 13.73 -1.52
CA LEU A 21 14.20 13.07 -0.40
C LEU A 21 13.87 11.59 -0.31
N VAL A 22 12.60 11.23 -0.51
CA VAL A 22 12.14 9.82 -0.50
C VAL A 22 12.77 9.05 -1.66
N CYS A 23 12.83 9.61 -2.86
CA CYS A 23 13.47 8.99 -4.02
C CYS A 23 14.99 8.91 -3.90
N ALA A 24 15.65 9.89 -3.27
CA ALA A 24 17.11 9.89 -3.13
C ALA A 24 17.61 8.97 -2.00
N ILE A 25 16.79 8.71 -0.99
CA ILE A 25 17.21 8.01 0.23
C ILE A 25 16.38 6.74 0.47
N VAL A 26 15.06 6.89 0.64
CA VAL A 26 14.20 5.79 1.07
C VAL A 26 14.05 4.72 -0.02
N MET A 27 13.83 5.12 -1.27
CA MET A 27 13.63 4.19 -2.38
C MET A 27 14.88 3.36 -2.69
N PRO A 28 16.11 3.93 -2.72
CA PRO A 28 17.34 3.14 -2.83
C PRO A 28 17.54 2.13 -1.70
N ILE A 29 17.24 2.53 -0.45
CA ILE A 29 17.33 1.62 0.70
C ILE A 29 16.35 0.46 0.56
N LEU A 30 15.08 0.75 0.23
CA LEU A 30 14.07 -0.29 0.02
C LEU A 30 14.44 -1.21 -1.15
N GLY A 31 14.93 -0.65 -2.26
CA GLY A 31 15.38 -1.42 -3.42
C GLY A 31 16.57 -2.32 -3.10
N THR A 32 17.51 -1.84 -2.28
CA THR A 32 18.64 -2.64 -1.78
C THR A 32 18.14 -3.82 -0.94
N ILE A 33 17.27 -3.56 0.05
CA ILE A 33 16.70 -4.61 0.90
C ILE A 33 15.98 -5.66 0.04
N TYR A 34 15.22 -5.21 -0.96
CA TYR A 34 14.52 -6.09 -1.88
C TYR A 34 15.48 -6.98 -2.69
N ALA A 35 16.50 -6.38 -3.32
CA ALA A 35 17.49 -7.11 -4.12
C ALA A 35 18.24 -8.17 -3.30
N TYR A 36 18.63 -7.83 -2.06
CA TYR A 36 19.26 -8.79 -1.15
C TYR A 36 18.29 -9.92 -0.76
N ALA A 37 17.04 -9.59 -0.45
CA ALA A 37 16.05 -10.58 -0.07
C ALA A 37 15.80 -11.59 -1.20
N THR A 38 15.68 -11.13 -2.45
CA THR A 38 15.45 -12.03 -3.60
C THR A 38 16.71 -12.81 -4.00
N TRP A 39 17.90 -12.25 -3.80
CA TRP A 39 19.17 -12.94 -4.06
C TRP A 39 19.44 -14.09 -3.08
N TYR A 40 19.29 -13.84 -1.78
CA TYR A 40 19.65 -14.80 -0.74
C TYR A 40 18.53 -15.80 -0.39
N ILE A 41 17.31 -15.59 -0.88
CA ILE A 41 16.17 -16.50 -0.67
C ILE A 41 15.86 -17.22 -1.99
N PRO A 42 16.43 -18.42 -2.24
CA PRO A 42 16.25 -19.16 -3.49
C PRO A 42 14.90 -19.92 -3.52
N ILE A 43 13.82 -19.32 -3.02
CA ILE A 43 12.47 -19.92 -2.99
C ILE A 43 11.51 -19.00 -3.75
N ILE A 44 11.15 -19.43 -4.97
CA ILE A 44 10.34 -18.64 -5.92
C ILE A 44 9.04 -18.11 -5.30
N TYR A 45 8.30 -18.96 -4.58
CA TYR A 45 7.03 -18.55 -3.93
C TYR A 45 7.22 -17.49 -2.85
N VAL A 46 8.36 -17.52 -2.15
CA VAL A 46 8.69 -16.51 -1.14
C VAL A 46 9.10 -15.21 -1.82
N ASN A 47 9.85 -15.27 -2.93
CA ASN A 47 10.19 -14.09 -3.72
C ASN A 47 8.94 -13.36 -4.23
N PHE A 48 7.91 -14.08 -4.69
CA PHE A 48 6.62 -13.47 -5.02
C PHE A 48 5.99 -12.70 -3.83
N LEU A 49 6.04 -13.27 -2.61
CA LEU A 49 5.57 -12.58 -1.41
C LEU A 49 6.43 -11.36 -1.06
N ILE A 50 7.75 -11.44 -1.25
CA ILE A 50 8.68 -10.34 -1.04
C ILE A 50 8.38 -9.20 -2.02
N THR A 51 8.07 -9.49 -3.29
CA THR A 51 7.66 -8.47 -4.28
C THR A 51 6.42 -7.73 -3.83
N PHE A 52 5.40 -8.43 -3.31
CA PHE A 52 4.21 -7.78 -2.76
C PHE A 52 4.56 -6.89 -1.56
N GLY A 53 5.37 -7.41 -0.63
CA GLY A 53 5.85 -6.65 0.53
C GLY A 53 6.63 -5.40 0.14
N PHE A 54 7.44 -5.47 -0.91
CA PHE A 54 8.20 -4.34 -1.44
C PHE A 54 7.28 -3.25 -2.02
N GLY A 55 6.32 -3.62 -2.87
CA GLY A 55 5.31 -2.69 -3.39
C GLY A 55 4.48 -2.02 -2.29
N VAL A 56 4.07 -2.78 -1.27
CA VAL A 56 3.35 -2.23 -0.09
C VAL A 56 4.24 -1.28 0.71
N SER A 57 5.53 -1.59 0.87
CA SER A 57 6.48 -0.73 1.59
C SER A 57 6.70 0.61 0.89
N ILE A 58 6.81 0.60 -0.45
CA ILE A 58 6.85 1.82 -1.27
C ILE A 58 5.56 2.63 -1.05
N SER A 59 4.41 1.95 -1.14
CA SER A 59 3.09 2.57 -0.98
C SER A 59 2.94 3.26 0.38
N PHE A 60 3.36 2.59 1.45
CA PHE A 60 3.37 3.10 2.81
C PHE A 60 4.28 4.32 2.96
N ALA A 61 5.53 4.23 2.46
CA ALA A 61 6.49 5.32 2.53
C ALA A 61 6.00 6.58 1.79
N VAL A 62 5.47 6.42 0.57
CA VAL A 62 4.93 7.54 -0.22
C VAL A 62 3.69 8.13 0.44
N SER A 63 2.78 7.28 0.93
CA SER A 63 1.55 7.72 1.61
C SER A 63 1.85 8.58 2.83
N LEU A 64 2.81 8.16 3.65
CA LEU A 64 3.17 8.87 4.88
C LEU A 64 4.05 10.07 4.61
N LEU A 65 5.20 9.88 3.96
CA LEU A 65 6.24 10.90 3.88
C LEU A 65 5.97 11.94 2.81
N VAL A 66 5.32 11.57 1.71
CA VAL A 66 5.08 12.50 0.59
C VAL A 66 3.65 13.03 0.65
N ILE A 67 2.65 12.15 0.63
CA ILE A 67 1.24 12.56 0.49
C ILE A 67 0.73 13.16 1.81
N ARG A 68 0.94 12.49 2.94
CA ARG A 68 0.42 12.96 4.24
C ARG A 68 1.19 14.20 4.73
N LEU A 69 2.52 14.15 4.82
CA LEU A 69 3.32 15.32 5.26
C LEU A 69 3.28 16.47 4.25
N GLY A 70 3.28 16.17 2.94
CA GLY A 70 3.12 17.17 1.89
C GLY A 70 1.68 17.67 1.71
N LYS A 71 0.74 17.18 2.52
CA LYS A 71 -0.69 17.53 2.50
C LYS A 71 -1.21 17.47 1.05
N VAL A 72 -1.09 16.35 0.34
CA VAL A 72 -1.53 16.26 -1.07
C VAL A 72 -2.97 15.74 -1.15
N ARG A 73 -3.91 16.58 -1.58
CA ARG A 73 -5.35 16.26 -1.76
C ARG A 73 -5.72 16.10 -3.24
N ASN A 74 -4.72 16.07 -4.11
CA ASN A 74 -4.87 15.83 -5.54
C ASN A 74 -4.55 14.37 -5.86
N TYR A 75 -5.55 13.62 -6.33
CA TYR A 75 -5.38 12.21 -6.66
C TYR A 75 -4.43 11.97 -7.83
N GLY A 76 -4.53 12.78 -8.90
CA GLY A 76 -3.66 12.66 -10.07
C GLY A 76 -2.18 12.90 -9.71
N LEU A 77 -1.91 13.93 -8.91
CA LEU A 77 -0.55 14.22 -8.45
C LEU A 77 -0.03 13.13 -7.50
N SER A 78 -0.88 12.60 -6.63
CA SER A 78 -0.51 11.51 -5.71
C SER A 78 -0.20 10.22 -6.47
N ALA A 79 -0.96 9.92 -7.52
CA ALA A 79 -0.68 8.82 -8.44
C ALA A 79 0.67 9.02 -9.16
N LEU A 80 0.94 10.23 -9.65
CA LEU A 80 2.22 10.54 -10.28
C LEU A 80 3.40 10.33 -9.31
N PHE A 81 3.30 10.82 -8.08
CA PHE A 81 4.33 10.63 -7.05
C PHE A 81 4.56 9.16 -6.72
N ALA A 82 3.48 8.38 -6.59
CA ALA A 82 3.55 6.94 -6.35
C ALA A 82 4.25 6.19 -7.51
N ILE A 83 3.93 6.54 -8.76
CA ILE A 83 4.55 5.96 -9.95
C ILE A 83 6.05 6.28 -10.00
N ILE A 84 6.42 7.56 -9.81
CA ILE A 84 7.84 7.98 -9.82
C ILE A 84 8.63 7.25 -8.73
N ALA A 85 8.12 7.21 -7.51
CA ALA A 85 8.80 6.54 -6.40
C ALA A 85 8.95 5.03 -6.65
N SER A 86 7.92 4.38 -7.21
CA SER A 86 7.96 2.96 -7.55
C SER A 86 8.98 2.65 -8.64
N LEU A 87 9.08 3.51 -9.67
CA LEU A 87 10.08 3.40 -10.72
C LEU A 87 11.49 3.57 -10.18
N VAL A 88 11.72 4.56 -9.30
CA VAL A 88 13.03 4.77 -8.67
C VAL A 88 13.41 3.56 -7.80
N ALA A 89 12.50 3.04 -6.98
CA ALA A 89 12.76 1.86 -6.16
C ALA A 89 13.07 0.62 -7.01
N TYR A 90 12.33 0.42 -8.10
CA TYR A 90 12.55 -0.68 -9.04
C TYR A 90 13.86 -0.53 -9.82
N TYR A 91 14.26 0.68 -10.17
CA TYR A 91 15.58 0.93 -10.76
C TYR A 91 16.70 0.66 -9.75
N SER A 92 16.56 1.15 -8.51
CA SER A 92 17.57 0.95 -7.47
C SER A 92 17.78 -0.52 -7.12
N GLN A 93 16.71 -1.34 -7.12
CA GLN A 93 16.90 -2.77 -6.90
C GLN A 93 17.68 -3.43 -8.03
N TRP A 94 17.47 -3.02 -9.29
CA TRP A 94 18.23 -3.54 -10.43
C TRP A 94 19.71 -3.22 -10.32
N VAL A 95 20.05 -1.99 -9.94
CA VAL A 95 21.44 -1.57 -9.71
C VAL A 95 22.14 -2.50 -8.73
N VAL A 96 21.49 -2.79 -7.59
CA VAL A 96 22.05 -3.66 -6.55
C VAL A 96 22.07 -5.12 -6.99
N TRP A 97 21.00 -5.60 -7.60
CA TRP A 97 20.88 -6.99 -8.00
C TRP A 97 21.90 -7.37 -9.09
N VAL A 98 22.12 -6.49 -10.08
CA VAL A 98 23.15 -6.69 -11.11
C VAL A 98 24.55 -6.69 -10.51
N ASP A 99 24.82 -5.80 -9.55
CA ASP A 99 26.10 -5.82 -8.81
C ASP A 99 26.30 -7.15 -8.06
N LEU A 100 25.26 -7.67 -7.40
CA LEU A 100 25.31 -8.98 -6.72
C LEU A 100 25.58 -10.13 -7.71
N VAL A 101 25.00 -10.08 -8.90
CA VAL A 101 25.23 -11.07 -9.98
C VAL A 101 26.67 -11.02 -10.47
N LEU A 102 27.18 -9.82 -10.77
CA LEU A 102 28.54 -9.64 -11.29
C LEU A 102 29.63 -9.98 -10.28
N ASN A 103 29.35 -9.78 -9.00
CA ASN A 103 30.26 -10.09 -7.90
C ASN A 103 29.93 -11.42 -7.20
N ALA A 104 29.17 -12.30 -7.86
CA ALA A 104 28.86 -13.62 -7.35
C ALA A 104 30.14 -14.47 -7.26
N GLY A 105 30.46 -14.91 -6.05
CA GLY A 105 31.60 -15.76 -5.74
C GLY A 105 31.19 -17.22 -5.55
N GLU A 106 31.67 -17.81 -4.45
CA GLU A 106 31.40 -19.21 -4.14
C GLU A 106 29.92 -19.48 -3.86
N VAL A 107 29.44 -20.63 -4.33
CA VAL A 107 28.07 -21.10 -4.11
C VAL A 107 28.06 -22.12 -2.98
N TYR A 108 27.33 -21.81 -1.92
CA TYR A 108 27.13 -22.70 -0.77
C TYR A 108 25.77 -23.38 -0.86
N GLY A 109 25.71 -24.69 -0.62
CA GLY A 109 24.44 -25.43 -0.57
C GLY A 109 24.53 -26.82 -1.19
N ASN A 110 23.38 -27.33 -1.63
CA ASN A 110 23.25 -28.62 -2.29
C ASN A 110 22.74 -28.45 -3.74
N LYS A 111 22.59 -29.57 -4.47
CA LYS A 111 22.12 -29.55 -5.87
C LYS A 111 20.70 -28.98 -6.07
N GLN A 112 19.93 -28.78 -5.00
CA GLN A 112 18.56 -28.27 -5.04
C GLN A 112 18.44 -26.83 -4.53
N ILE A 113 19.29 -26.42 -3.57
CA ILE A 113 19.28 -25.10 -2.95
C ILE A 113 20.74 -24.64 -2.83
N GLY A 114 21.11 -23.63 -3.60
CA GLY A 114 22.41 -22.98 -3.56
C GLY A 114 22.27 -21.49 -3.31
N ILE A 115 23.20 -20.91 -2.56
CA ILE A 115 23.28 -19.49 -2.25
C ILE A 115 24.67 -19.01 -2.67
N SER A 116 24.71 -18.06 -3.59
CA SER A 116 25.95 -17.42 -4.02
C SER A 116 26.31 -16.29 -3.07
N VAL A 117 27.51 -16.34 -2.49
CA VAL A 117 28.03 -15.23 -1.69
C VAL A 117 28.52 -14.15 -2.64
N SER A 118 28.04 -12.92 -2.47
CA SER A 118 28.43 -11.78 -3.30
C SER A 118 28.98 -10.65 -2.45
N ASN A 119 30.03 -10.01 -2.94
CA ASN A 119 30.62 -8.84 -2.30
C ASN A 119 30.23 -7.58 -3.08
N VAL A 120 29.46 -6.70 -2.44
CA VAL A 120 29.01 -5.47 -3.09
C VAL A 120 30.16 -4.48 -3.22
N GLN A 121 30.32 -3.91 -4.42
CA GLN A 121 31.33 -2.90 -4.71
C GLN A 121 30.69 -1.53 -4.88
N PHE A 122 31.04 -0.58 -4.01
CA PHE A 122 30.42 0.75 -4.03
C PHE A 122 30.63 1.51 -5.34
N GLU A 123 31.84 1.44 -5.92
CA GLU A 123 32.15 2.09 -7.21
C GLU A 123 31.29 1.53 -8.34
N GLN A 124 31.06 0.22 -8.34
CA GLN A 124 30.23 -0.46 -9.32
C GLN A 124 28.75 -0.09 -9.15
N LEU A 125 28.25 -0.03 -7.92
CA LEU A 125 26.90 0.48 -7.66
C LEU A 125 26.70 1.90 -8.20
N LEU A 126 27.67 2.79 -7.96
CA LEU A 126 27.59 4.16 -8.44
C LEU A 126 27.67 4.23 -9.98
N TYR A 127 28.53 3.41 -10.59
CA TYR A 127 28.63 3.28 -12.04
C TYR A 127 27.29 2.85 -12.65
N LEU A 128 26.74 1.72 -12.18
CA LEU A 128 25.48 1.17 -12.66
C LEU A 128 24.29 2.13 -12.41
N ALA A 129 24.29 2.85 -11.29
CA ALA A 129 23.27 3.86 -11.01
C ALA A 129 23.29 5.04 -11.98
N THR A 130 24.47 5.42 -12.49
CA THR A 130 24.67 6.59 -13.35
C THR A 130 24.73 6.27 -14.85
N HIS A 131 24.88 4.99 -15.21
CA HIS A 131 24.96 4.49 -16.59
C HIS A 131 23.81 3.51 -16.88
N PRO A 132 22.57 4.02 -17.05
CA PRO A 132 21.39 3.17 -17.22
C PRO A 132 21.40 2.33 -18.51
N SER A 133 22.11 2.77 -19.56
CA SER A 133 22.31 1.97 -20.78
C SER A 133 23.01 0.66 -20.46
N ASP A 134 24.13 0.77 -19.76
CA ASP A 134 25.01 -0.35 -19.45
C ASP A 134 24.33 -1.31 -18.47
N LEU A 135 23.58 -0.77 -17.51
CA LEU A 135 22.73 -1.58 -16.63
C LEU A 135 21.71 -2.39 -17.43
N ILE A 136 21.03 -1.79 -18.41
CA ILE A 136 20.06 -2.49 -19.25
C ILE A 136 20.73 -3.56 -20.11
N ASP A 137 21.89 -3.25 -20.70
CA ASP A 137 22.66 -4.22 -21.49
C ASP A 137 23.08 -5.43 -20.64
N LEU A 138 23.50 -5.19 -19.40
CA LEU A 138 23.80 -6.26 -18.44
C LEU A 138 22.57 -7.07 -18.07
N ILE A 139 21.42 -6.42 -17.83
CA ILE A 139 20.15 -7.13 -17.57
C ILE A 139 19.77 -8.01 -18.75
N MET A 140 19.96 -7.54 -19.99
CA MET A 140 19.70 -8.33 -21.20
C MET A 140 20.65 -9.52 -21.32
N LEU A 141 21.94 -9.32 -21.09
CA LEU A 141 22.92 -10.42 -21.06
C LEU A 141 22.56 -11.47 -20.00
N ILE A 142 22.20 -11.01 -18.80
CA ILE A 142 21.75 -11.88 -17.71
C ILE A 142 20.45 -12.59 -18.08
N ASN A 143 19.56 -11.96 -18.86
CA ASN A 143 18.35 -12.59 -19.35
C ASN A 143 18.65 -13.74 -20.32
N GLU A 144 19.64 -13.58 -21.19
CA GLU A 144 20.05 -14.61 -22.16
C GLU A 144 20.66 -15.85 -21.47
N GLU A 145 21.55 -15.63 -20.51
CA GLU A 145 22.23 -16.71 -19.77
C GLU A 145 21.33 -17.35 -18.70
N GLY A 146 20.53 -16.54 -18.00
CA GLY A 146 19.72 -16.93 -16.86
C GLY A 146 20.54 -17.04 -15.56
N THR A 147 19.89 -16.79 -14.42
CA THR A 147 20.55 -16.78 -13.08
C THR A 147 20.10 -17.90 -12.15
N TRP A 148 19.00 -18.58 -12.47
CA TRP A 148 18.46 -19.68 -11.69
C TRP A 148 17.66 -20.63 -12.60
N GLY A 149 17.27 -21.79 -12.08
CA GLY A 149 16.57 -22.81 -12.85
C GLY A 149 15.53 -23.57 -12.03
N ILE A 150 14.63 -24.26 -12.74
CA ILE A 150 13.67 -25.20 -12.14
C ILE A 150 14.10 -26.61 -12.53
N LYS A 151 14.48 -27.42 -11.53
CA LYS A 151 15.09 -28.75 -11.74
C LYS A 151 16.39 -28.62 -12.54
N SER A 152 16.45 -29.20 -13.75
CA SER A 152 17.63 -29.19 -14.62
C SER A 152 17.54 -28.17 -15.76
N MET A 153 16.51 -27.31 -15.77
CA MET A 153 16.29 -26.32 -16.82
C MET A 153 16.58 -24.92 -16.29
N THR A 154 17.57 -24.25 -16.87
CA THR A 154 17.86 -22.84 -16.61
C THR A 154 16.70 -21.98 -17.11
N VAL A 155 16.30 -21.01 -16.29
CA VAL A 155 15.25 -20.05 -16.63
C VAL A 155 15.93 -18.84 -17.26
N SER A 156 15.73 -18.66 -18.57
CA SER A 156 16.29 -17.56 -19.35
C SER A 156 15.33 -17.10 -20.46
N GLY A 157 15.71 -16.03 -21.14
CA GLY A 157 15.00 -15.45 -22.28
C GLY A 157 13.57 -15.01 -21.93
N ILE A 158 12.65 -15.30 -22.84
CA ILE A 158 11.24 -14.86 -22.77
C ILE A 158 10.57 -15.27 -21.45
N PHE A 159 10.85 -16.47 -20.93
CA PHE A 159 10.21 -16.93 -19.71
C PHE A 159 10.63 -16.10 -18.49
N LEU A 160 11.93 -15.79 -18.38
CA LEU A 160 12.45 -14.91 -17.32
C LEU A 160 11.92 -13.47 -17.47
N SER A 161 11.82 -12.97 -18.70
CA SER A 161 11.26 -11.64 -18.98
C SER A 161 9.79 -11.51 -18.56
N ILE A 162 8.98 -12.56 -18.72
CA ILE A 162 7.59 -12.58 -18.24
C ILE A 162 7.53 -12.48 -16.72
N ILE A 163 8.41 -13.17 -16.00
CA ILE A 163 8.47 -13.11 -14.53
C ILE A 163 8.79 -11.68 -14.08
N TRP A 164 9.82 -11.06 -14.64
CA TRP A 164 10.18 -9.67 -14.33
C TRP A 164 9.08 -8.68 -14.69
N LEU A 165 8.33 -8.93 -15.78
CA LEU A 165 7.19 -8.08 -16.15
C LEU A 165 6.04 -8.19 -15.14
N ILE A 166 5.73 -9.40 -14.67
CA ILE A 166 4.73 -9.62 -13.61
C ILE A 166 5.17 -8.95 -12.31
N GLU A 167 6.45 -9.10 -11.96
CA GLU A 167 7.06 -8.48 -10.79
C GLU A 167 6.95 -6.95 -10.85
N PHE A 168 7.36 -6.36 -11.97
CA PHE A 168 7.20 -4.93 -12.24
C PHE A 168 5.74 -4.49 -12.12
N GLY A 169 4.81 -5.22 -12.75
CA GLY A 169 3.38 -4.93 -12.68
C GLY A 169 2.85 -4.95 -11.24
N ALA A 170 3.28 -5.93 -10.43
CA ALA A 170 2.91 -6.01 -9.02
C ALA A 170 3.46 -4.82 -8.23
N ILE A 171 4.76 -4.51 -8.35
CA ILE A 171 5.39 -3.37 -7.65
C ILE A 171 4.67 -2.06 -8.00
N MET A 172 4.41 -1.82 -9.29
CA MET A 172 3.70 -0.63 -9.75
C MET A 172 2.25 -0.58 -9.23
N PHE A 173 1.53 -1.70 -9.25
CA PHE A 173 0.16 -1.78 -8.75
C PHE A 173 0.07 -1.47 -7.25
N PHE A 174 0.88 -2.14 -6.42
CA PHE A 174 0.87 -1.92 -4.97
C PHE A 174 1.41 -0.53 -4.60
N GLY A 175 2.46 -0.06 -5.26
CA GLY A 175 2.98 1.29 -5.09
C GLY A 175 1.93 2.36 -5.41
N PHE A 176 1.17 2.19 -6.50
CA PHE A 176 0.09 3.09 -6.91
C PHE A 176 -1.02 3.23 -5.85
N MET A 177 -1.24 2.23 -5.00
CA MET A 177 -2.25 2.30 -3.93
C MET A 177 -2.03 3.49 -2.98
N ALA A 178 -0.80 4.03 -2.89
CA ALA A 178 -0.50 5.23 -2.11
C ALA A 178 -1.36 6.44 -2.51
N ALA A 179 -1.73 6.53 -3.80
CA ALA A 179 -2.59 7.58 -4.32
C ALA A 179 -3.93 7.67 -3.58
N GLY A 180 -4.43 6.54 -3.05
CA GLY A 180 -5.64 6.47 -2.24
C GLY A 180 -5.61 7.36 -1.00
N ARG A 181 -4.44 7.63 -0.42
CA ARG A 181 -4.32 8.47 0.78
C ARG A 181 -4.79 9.91 0.54
N SER A 182 -4.69 10.42 -0.69
CA SER A 182 -5.16 11.76 -1.06
C SER A 182 -6.69 11.92 -1.02
N LYS A 183 -7.44 10.82 -0.92
CA LYS A 183 -8.90 10.81 -0.81
C LYS A 183 -9.40 10.86 0.63
N VAL A 184 -8.51 10.73 1.62
CA VAL A 184 -8.86 10.78 3.04
C VAL A 184 -9.28 12.21 3.41
N PRO A 185 -10.24 12.39 4.35
CA PRO A 185 -10.66 13.71 4.79
C PRO A 185 -9.50 14.57 5.31
N PHE A 186 -9.43 15.79 4.80
CA PHE A 186 -8.47 16.82 5.17
C PHE A 186 -9.21 18.12 5.41
N SER A 187 -8.94 18.77 6.56
CA SER A 187 -9.55 20.04 6.91
C SER A 187 -8.71 21.19 6.38
N GLU A 188 -9.32 22.03 5.55
CA GLU A 188 -8.65 23.21 5.01
C GLU A 188 -8.57 24.36 6.01
N VAL A 189 -9.31 24.28 7.13
CA VAL A 189 -9.32 25.31 8.18
C VAL A 189 -8.20 25.08 9.19
N THR A 190 -8.06 23.83 9.66
CA THR A 190 -7.00 23.44 10.60
C THR A 190 -5.70 23.02 9.90
N GLU A 191 -5.75 22.85 8.57
CA GLU A 191 -4.69 22.30 7.73
C GLU A 191 -4.17 20.92 8.16
N GLU A 192 -5.03 20.10 8.72
CA GLU A 192 -4.70 18.78 9.23
C GLU A 192 -5.57 17.69 8.59
N TRP A 193 -5.01 16.49 8.50
CA TRP A 193 -5.81 15.31 8.18
C TRP A 193 -6.73 15.01 9.35
N PHE A 194 -7.97 14.62 9.07
CA PHE A 194 -8.90 14.29 10.13
C PHE A 194 -8.36 13.14 10.98
N LYS A 195 -8.60 13.22 12.28
CA LYS A 195 -8.25 12.15 13.21
C LYS A 195 -9.29 11.04 13.06
N GLU A 196 -8.79 9.85 12.75
CA GLU A 196 -9.58 8.62 12.67
C GLU A 196 -9.87 8.12 14.09
N GLU A 197 -11.14 8.01 14.45
CA GLU A 197 -11.61 7.45 15.71
C GLU A 197 -12.59 6.31 15.44
N GLU A 198 -12.21 5.09 15.81
CA GLU A 198 -13.12 3.95 15.79
C GLU A 198 -14.14 4.08 16.92
N LEU A 199 -15.42 4.03 16.56
CA LEU A 199 -16.53 3.96 17.50
C LEU A 199 -16.79 2.49 17.90
N PRO A 200 -17.64 2.25 18.92
CA PRO A 200 -18.01 0.89 19.33
C PRO A 200 -18.55 0.05 18.18
N ALA A 201 -18.44 -1.27 18.32
CA ALA A 201 -19.10 -2.18 17.40
C ALA A 201 -20.61 -2.18 17.66
N PHE A 202 -21.38 -1.98 16.60
CA PHE A 202 -22.84 -2.00 16.67
C PHE A 202 -23.41 -3.26 16.01
N THR A 203 -24.68 -3.54 16.25
CA THR A 203 -25.42 -4.61 15.58
C THR A 203 -25.33 -4.51 14.06
N TYR A 204 -25.21 -5.66 13.41
CA TYR A 204 -25.12 -5.77 11.96
C TYR A 204 -26.32 -5.09 11.27
N ILE A 205 -26.05 -4.29 10.24
CA ILE A 205 -27.08 -3.57 9.48
C ILE A 205 -27.57 -4.44 8.32
N ASP A 206 -28.77 -5.02 8.44
CA ASP A 206 -29.33 -5.95 7.44
C ASP A 206 -29.61 -5.30 6.08
N ASN A 207 -30.04 -4.03 6.07
CA ASN A 207 -30.32 -3.27 4.85
C ASN A 207 -29.44 -2.01 4.76
N PRO A 208 -28.21 -2.14 4.22
CA PRO A 208 -27.26 -1.03 4.09
C PRO A 208 -27.81 0.15 3.29
N ASN A 209 -28.63 -0.12 2.26
CA ASN A 209 -29.17 0.92 1.37
C ASN A 209 -30.21 1.78 2.10
N SER A 210 -31.12 1.16 2.86
CA SER A 210 -32.10 1.93 3.65
C SER A 210 -31.43 2.70 4.78
N PHE A 211 -30.43 2.09 5.44
CA PHE A 211 -29.64 2.77 6.46
C PHE A 211 -28.94 4.00 5.90
N LYS A 212 -28.25 3.84 4.77
CA LYS A 212 -27.56 4.93 4.06
C LYS A 212 -28.52 6.06 3.69
N GLN A 213 -29.68 5.72 3.13
CA GLN A 213 -30.68 6.72 2.75
C GLN A 213 -31.22 7.48 3.97
N ALA A 214 -31.51 6.79 5.08
CA ALA A 214 -31.95 7.42 6.32
C ALA A 214 -30.87 8.32 6.93
N ALA A 215 -29.60 7.90 6.87
CA ALA A 215 -28.45 8.67 7.33
C ALA A 215 -28.25 9.95 6.50
N GLU A 216 -28.36 9.85 5.18
CA GLU A 216 -28.29 10.99 4.25
C GLU A 216 -29.43 11.99 4.45
N GLN A 217 -30.60 11.52 4.90
CA GLN A 217 -31.77 12.35 5.24
C GLN A 217 -31.69 12.96 6.64
N GLY A 218 -30.70 12.57 7.46
CA GLY A 218 -30.50 13.10 8.80
C GLY A 218 -31.34 12.42 9.90
N ASN A 219 -31.97 11.28 9.61
CA ASN A 219 -32.84 10.54 10.56
C ASN A 219 -32.03 9.74 11.60
N TRP A 220 -31.03 10.37 12.22
CA TRP A 220 -30.07 9.70 13.10
C TRP A 220 -30.64 9.23 14.43
N GLU A 221 -31.68 9.89 14.95
CA GLU A 221 -32.35 9.46 16.18
C GLU A 221 -32.98 8.07 16.01
N ALA A 222 -33.75 7.86 14.94
CA ALA A 222 -34.33 6.57 14.61
C ALA A 222 -33.26 5.49 14.33
N LEU A 223 -32.16 5.86 13.68
CA LEU A 223 -31.04 4.94 13.47
C LEU A 223 -30.38 4.57 14.81
N ALA A 224 -30.15 5.53 15.70
CA ALA A 224 -29.53 5.28 17.00
C ALA A 224 -30.37 4.37 17.92
N GLU A 225 -31.69 4.35 17.79
CA GLU A 225 -32.55 3.40 18.52
C GLU A 225 -32.33 1.95 18.07
N THR A 226 -32.05 1.75 16.79
CA THR A 226 -31.79 0.41 16.22
C THR A 226 -30.36 -0.08 16.46
N LEU A 227 -29.43 0.83 16.73
CA LEU A 227 -28.03 0.52 17.00
C LEU A 227 -27.83 0.09 18.48
N GLN A 228 -27.59 -1.21 18.67
CA GLN A 228 -27.17 -1.80 19.94
C GLN A 228 -25.70 -2.19 19.88
N LEU A 229 -25.04 -2.25 21.05
CA LEU A 229 -23.66 -2.76 21.13
C LEU A 229 -23.62 -4.23 20.71
N ALA A 230 -22.64 -4.58 19.88
CA ALA A 230 -22.43 -5.95 19.40
C ALA A 230 -21.07 -6.49 19.81
N ASP A 231 -21.00 -7.81 19.95
CA ASP A 231 -19.74 -8.52 20.10
C ASP A 231 -19.00 -8.55 18.75
N ARG A 232 -17.72 -8.17 18.77
CA ARG A 232 -16.83 -8.20 17.59
C ARG A 232 -16.58 -9.63 17.08
N GLN A 233 -16.89 -10.66 17.87
CA GLN A 233 -16.80 -12.07 17.45
C GLN A 233 -17.95 -12.51 16.53
N ALA A 234 -19.07 -11.78 16.52
CA ALA A 234 -20.22 -12.03 15.65
C ALA A 234 -20.26 -11.04 14.47
N SER A 235 -21.27 -11.18 13.60
CA SER A 235 -21.53 -10.16 12.58
C SER A 235 -21.93 -8.85 13.25
N HIS A 236 -21.26 -7.76 12.88
CA HIS A 236 -21.43 -6.45 13.50
C HIS A 236 -21.18 -5.35 12.47
N SER A 237 -21.42 -4.11 12.85
CA SER A 237 -21.13 -2.92 12.07
C SER A 237 -20.07 -2.08 12.78
N LEU A 238 -19.09 -1.59 12.03
CA LEU A 238 -18.04 -0.70 12.51
C LEU A 238 -18.26 0.70 11.98
N PHE A 239 -18.15 1.66 12.87
CA PHE A 239 -18.32 3.07 12.57
C PHE A 239 -16.99 3.76 12.81
N THR A 240 -16.48 4.46 11.81
CA THR A 240 -15.24 5.23 11.91
C THR A 240 -15.58 6.70 11.76
N ALA A 241 -15.39 7.44 12.84
CA ALA A 241 -15.52 8.89 12.83
C ALA A 241 -14.19 9.53 12.41
N TYR A 242 -14.30 10.59 11.63
CA TYR A 242 -13.20 11.44 11.23
C TYR A 242 -13.49 12.80 11.84
N VAL A 243 -12.62 13.26 12.73
CA VAL A 243 -12.84 14.50 13.50
C VAL A 243 -11.74 15.53 13.22
N SER A 244 -12.12 16.76 12.92
CA SER A 244 -11.21 17.91 12.86
C SER A 244 -11.96 19.21 13.15
N GLY A 245 -11.64 19.87 14.27
CA GLY A 245 -12.32 21.10 14.69
C GLY A 245 -13.83 20.87 14.91
N ASN A 246 -14.64 21.57 14.12
CA ASN A 246 -16.11 21.46 14.16
C ASN A 246 -16.69 20.63 13.00
N ASP A 247 -15.84 20.03 12.18
CA ASP A 247 -16.24 19.17 11.07
C ASP A 247 -16.11 17.70 11.47
N TYR A 248 -17.13 16.92 11.10
CA TYR A 248 -17.22 15.49 11.44
C TYR A 248 -17.66 14.72 10.20
N TYR A 249 -16.93 13.66 9.87
CA TYR A 249 -17.35 12.69 8.86
C TYR A 249 -17.44 11.29 9.45
N LEU A 250 -18.29 10.47 8.85
CA LEU A 250 -18.55 9.10 9.29
C LEU A 250 -18.44 8.13 8.12
N SER A 251 -17.72 7.04 8.34
CA SER A 251 -17.76 5.86 7.47
C SER A 251 -18.36 4.70 8.25
N VAL A 252 -19.16 3.88 7.57
CA VAL A 252 -19.83 2.72 8.15
C VAL A 252 -19.52 1.48 7.33
N TYR A 253 -19.10 0.44 8.03
CA TYR A 253 -18.72 -0.86 7.51
C TYR A 253 -19.61 -1.92 8.13
N ASN A 254 -20.02 -2.89 7.33
CA ASN A 254 -20.62 -4.12 7.83
C ASN A 254 -19.57 -5.23 7.83
N VAL A 255 -19.40 -5.88 8.96
CA VAL A 255 -18.48 -6.98 9.16
C VAL A 255 -19.29 -8.25 9.36
N LYS A 256 -19.28 -9.13 8.36
CA LYS A 256 -20.02 -10.40 8.39
C LYS A 256 -19.09 -11.54 8.82
N ALA A 257 -19.41 -12.17 9.94
CA ALA A 257 -18.73 -13.38 10.38
C ALA A 257 -19.12 -14.56 9.49
N LYS A 258 -18.12 -15.28 8.95
CA LYS A 258 -18.27 -16.51 8.18
C LYS A 258 -17.41 -17.59 8.82
N THR A 259 -18.01 -18.72 9.15
CA THR A 259 -17.23 -19.89 9.58
C THR A 259 -16.73 -20.64 8.36
N ASN A 260 -15.41 -20.75 8.20
CA ASN A 260 -14.83 -21.50 7.10
C ASN A 260 -14.94 -23.02 7.33
N SER A 261 -14.63 -23.81 6.29
CA SER A 261 -14.67 -25.28 6.33
C SER A 261 -13.72 -25.92 7.36
N LYS A 262 -12.84 -25.14 7.98
CA LYS A 262 -11.92 -25.54 9.05
C LYS A 262 -12.35 -25.08 10.44
N GLY A 263 -13.57 -24.54 10.58
CA GLY A 263 -14.12 -24.05 11.85
C GLY A 263 -13.53 -22.72 12.34
N LYS A 264 -12.74 -22.01 11.52
CA LYS A 264 -12.24 -20.66 11.85
C LYS A 264 -13.24 -19.61 11.38
N VAL A 265 -13.46 -18.59 12.21
CA VAL A 265 -14.26 -17.41 11.85
C VAL A 265 -13.40 -16.47 11.00
N GLU A 266 -13.86 -16.20 9.80
CA GLU A 266 -13.35 -15.18 8.89
C GLU A 266 -14.37 -14.03 8.81
N PHE A 267 -13.88 -12.82 8.60
CA PHE A 267 -14.73 -11.64 8.52
C PHE A 267 -14.70 -11.04 7.12
N ASP A 268 -15.88 -10.85 6.55
CA ASP A 268 -16.07 -10.15 5.27
C ASP A 268 -16.53 -8.72 5.56
N THR A 269 -15.82 -7.72 5.04
CA THR A 269 -16.09 -6.31 5.36
C THR A 269 -16.61 -5.58 4.14
N ASP A 270 -17.81 -4.99 4.26
CA ASP A 270 -18.47 -4.21 3.22
C ASP A 270 -18.60 -2.74 3.65
N GLU A 271 -17.93 -1.84 2.93
CA GLU A 271 -18.03 -0.39 3.12
C GLU A 271 -19.17 0.16 2.25
N PHE A 272 -20.33 0.43 2.85
CA PHE A 272 -21.49 0.94 2.11
C PHE A 272 -21.67 2.46 2.23
N MET A 273 -21.02 3.09 3.21
CA MET A 273 -21.04 4.53 3.45
C MET A 273 -19.63 5.03 3.81
N LYS A 274 -19.10 5.98 3.02
CA LYS A 274 -17.75 6.49 3.20
C LYS A 274 -17.74 8.02 3.29
N TYR A 275 -17.31 8.56 4.43
CA TYR A 275 -17.16 10.00 4.68
C TYR A 275 -18.46 10.82 4.52
N LEU A 276 -19.57 10.35 5.09
CA LEU A 276 -20.78 11.15 5.20
C LEU A 276 -20.58 12.23 6.27
N HIS A 277 -20.89 13.48 5.94
CA HIS A 277 -20.83 14.60 6.87
C HIS A 277 -21.91 14.46 7.93
N ILE A 278 -21.50 14.58 9.20
CA ILE A 278 -22.40 14.55 10.37
C ILE A 278 -22.15 15.78 11.22
N ASN A 279 -23.10 16.11 12.11
CA ASN A 279 -22.90 17.17 13.09
C ASN A 279 -22.35 16.60 14.40
N LYS A 280 -21.90 17.51 15.29
CA LYS A 280 -21.37 17.14 16.61
C LYS A 280 -22.36 16.34 17.45
N THR A 281 -23.65 16.67 17.41
CA THR A 281 -24.69 15.97 18.18
C THR A 281 -24.77 14.49 17.81
N ILE A 282 -24.71 14.17 16.51
CA ILE A 282 -24.72 12.79 16.02
C ILE A 282 -23.44 12.05 16.44
N TYR A 283 -22.28 12.71 16.31
CA TYR A 283 -21.00 12.14 16.75
C TYR A 283 -21.02 11.81 18.25
N ASP A 284 -21.43 12.77 19.09
CA ASP A 284 -21.51 12.60 20.54
C ASP A 284 -22.53 11.50 20.92
N MET A 285 -23.66 11.42 20.21
CA MET A 285 -24.69 10.38 20.39
C MET A 285 -24.14 8.97 20.11
N LEU A 286 -23.41 8.79 19.01
CA LEU A 286 -22.81 7.50 18.66
C LEU A 286 -21.67 7.14 19.63
N LYS A 287 -20.88 8.13 20.04
CA LYS A 287 -19.77 7.94 20.98
C LYS A 287 -20.25 7.62 22.39
N ALA A 288 -21.35 8.22 22.84
CA ALA A 288 -21.92 7.98 24.17
C ALA A 288 -22.52 6.57 24.35
N LYS A 289 -22.73 5.83 23.26
CA LYS A 289 -23.12 4.42 23.30
C LYS A 289 -21.95 3.46 23.57
N ALA A 290 -20.71 3.97 23.62
CA ALA A 290 -19.52 3.21 24.02
C ALA A 290 -19.54 2.87 25.51
#